data_AF-A0A3B0YDI4-F1
#
_entry.id   AF-A0A3B0YDI4-F1
#
_cell.length_a   1.000
_cell.length_b   1.000
_cell.length_c   1.000
_cell.angle_alpha   90.00
_cell.angle_beta   90.00
_cell.angle_gamma   90.00
#
_symmetry.space_group_name_H-M   'P 1'
#
loop_
_entity.id
_entity.type
_entity.pdbx_description
1 polymer ?
#
loop_
_entity_poly.entity_id
_entity_poly.type
_entity_poly.pdbx_seq_one_letter_code
_entity_poly.pdbx_strand_id
1 'polypeptide(L)'
;MNDTLTPEVPSFNDPLGLLRACHERMLANCDTLEKLVSHLRDKGLDDEARSAITRVINYFSTSAVHHHEDEEQDLFPLLNGQSLKLAEMIFKLKQDHQQLDKFWQQLAADLKQSATLVDNPDFETHVAQFCTAYREHIDMENRELLFMAQHSLSSRQLEDLGRSMAKRRGVTFN
;
A
#
# COMPACT_ATOMS: atom_id res chain seq x y z
N MET A 1 35.18 -0.41 -15.66
CA MET A 1 33.97 0.42 -15.63
C MET A 1 32.93 -0.41 -14.90
N ASN A 2 32.89 -0.29 -13.58
CA ASN A 2 31.89 -0.97 -12.77
C ASN A 2 30.78 0.05 -12.54
N ASP A 3 29.81 0.03 -13.44
CA ASP A 3 28.57 0.77 -13.28
C ASP A 3 27.70 -0.03 -12.30
N THR A 4 27.99 0.14 -11.01
CA THR A 4 27.12 -0.37 -9.96
C THR A 4 25.86 0.48 -10.03
N LEU A 5 24.89 0.05 -10.84
CA LEU A 5 23.51 0.52 -10.81
C LEU A 5 22.98 0.27 -9.39
N THR A 6 23.22 1.21 -8.49
CA THR A 6 22.34 1.39 -7.34
C THR A 6 20.96 1.61 -7.93
N PRO A 7 19.96 0.74 -7.66
CA PRO A 7 18.61 1.00 -8.13
C PRO A 7 18.22 2.38 -7.62
N GLU A 8 18.02 3.29 -8.56
CA GLU A 8 17.61 4.65 -8.27
C GLU A 8 16.31 4.55 -7.48
N VAL A 9 16.25 5.13 -6.28
CA VAL A 9 15.04 5.10 -5.46
C VAL A 9 13.93 5.71 -6.32
N PRO A 10 12.83 4.99 -6.60
CA PRO A 10 11.80 5.49 -7.50
C PRO A 10 11.32 6.86 -7.04
N SER A 11 11.46 7.84 -7.91
CA SER A 11 11.04 9.22 -7.68
C SER A 11 9.72 9.48 -8.41
N PHE A 12 9.15 10.67 -8.28
CA PHE A 12 7.94 11.04 -9.02
C PHE A 12 8.15 11.02 -10.55
N ASN A 13 9.39 11.02 -11.03
CA ASN A 13 9.73 10.85 -12.45
C ASN A 13 9.51 9.41 -12.96
N ASP A 14 9.38 8.43 -12.06
CA ASP A 14 8.92 7.08 -12.35
C ASP A 14 7.70 6.75 -11.44
N PRO A 15 6.50 7.26 -11.79
CA PRO A 15 5.33 7.11 -10.94
C PRO A 15 4.91 5.64 -10.76
N LEU A 16 5.05 4.80 -11.80
CA LEU A 16 4.70 3.38 -11.71
C LEU A 16 5.71 2.62 -10.84
N GLY A 17 7.01 2.92 -10.95
CA GLY A 17 8.01 2.38 -10.03
C GLY A 17 7.79 2.83 -8.59
N LEU A 18 7.34 4.08 -8.38
CA LEU A 18 7.00 4.59 -7.05
C LEU A 18 5.80 3.84 -6.44
N LEU A 19 4.76 3.53 -7.23
CA LEU A 19 3.64 2.69 -6.78
C LEU A 19 4.14 1.29 -6.37
N ARG A 20 4.99 0.65 -7.17
CA ARG A 20 5.61 -0.65 -6.81
C ARG A 20 6.41 -0.58 -5.52
N ALA A 21 7.19 0.47 -5.32
CA ALA A 21 7.95 0.67 -4.08
C ALA A 21 7.02 0.93 -2.87
N CYS A 22 5.83 1.51 -3.06
CA CYS A 22 4.80 1.60 -2.03
C CYS A 22 4.21 0.21 -1.70
N HIS A 23 3.99 -0.65 -2.71
CA HIS A 23 3.55 -2.03 -2.49
C HIS A 23 4.56 -2.82 -1.65
N GLU A 24 5.85 -2.74 -1.96
CA GLU A 24 6.90 -3.41 -1.16
C GLU A 24 6.86 -2.98 0.32
N ARG A 25 6.62 -1.68 0.56
CA ARG A 25 6.48 -1.13 1.92
C ARG A 25 5.19 -1.60 2.60
N MET A 26 4.08 -1.74 1.88
CA MET A 26 2.83 -2.33 2.42
C MET A 26 3.04 -3.78 2.84
N LEU A 27 3.69 -4.58 1.98
CA LEU A 27 4.03 -5.97 2.27
C LEU A 27 4.95 -6.10 3.50
N ALA A 28 5.98 -5.25 3.61
CA ALA A 28 6.85 -5.24 4.78
C ALA A 28 6.12 -4.87 6.08
N ASN A 29 5.10 -3.99 6.02
CA ASN A 29 4.25 -3.70 7.17
C ASN A 29 3.30 -4.88 7.50
N CYS A 30 2.81 -5.62 6.49
CA CYS A 30 2.07 -6.87 6.72
C CYS A 30 2.94 -7.89 7.48
N ASP A 31 4.18 -8.09 7.05
CA ASP A 31 5.12 -8.98 7.74
C ASP A 31 5.43 -8.51 9.17
N THR A 32 5.45 -7.20 9.39
CA THR A 32 5.62 -6.60 10.72
C THR A 32 4.41 -6.89 11.62
N LEU A 33 3.19 -6.78 11.09
CA LEU A 33 1.96 -7.10 11.81
C LEU A 33 1.91 -8.58 12.22
N GLU A 34 2.28 -9.49 11.31
CA GLU A 34 2.31 -10.93 11.60
C GLU A 34 3.35 -11.27 12.67
N LYS A 35 4.54 -10.67 12.62
CA LYS A 35 5.56 -10.81 13.67
C LYS A 35 5.12 -10.20 15.00
N LEU A 36 4.32 -9.13 14.98
CA LEU A 36 3.80 -8.51 16.19
C LEU A 36 2.89 -9.48 16.97
N VAL A 37 2.09 -10.29 16.27
CA VAL A 37 1.22 -11.30 16.91
C VAL A 37 2.04 -12.27 17.77
N SER A 38 3.11 -12.85 17.23
CA SER A 38 3.97 -13.77 17.99
C SER A 38 4.78 -13.04 19.06
N HIS A 39 5.32 -11.86 18.75
CA HIS A 39 6.10 -11.06 19.71
C HIS A 39 5.28 -10.69 20.96
N LEU A 40 4.01 -10.31 20.80
CA LEU A 40 3.13 -9.99 21.93
C LEU A 40 2.87 -11.20 22.83
N ARG A 41 2.77 -12.42 22.26
CA ARG A 41 2.62 -13.66 23.05
C ARG A 41 3.88 -13.98 23.85
N ASP A 42 5.05 -13.78 23.25
CA ASP A 42 6.32 -14.22 23.83
C ASP A 42 6.91 -13.19 24.81
N LYS A 43 6.81 -11.90 24.50
CA LYS A 43 7.47 -10.81 25.22
C LYS A 43 6.50 -9.77 25.81
N GLY A 44 5.23 -9.81 25.42
CA GLY A 44 4.26 -8.78 25.77
C GLY A 44 4.51 -7.45 25.06
N LEU A 45 3.88 -6.39 25.56
CA LEU A 45 3.94 -5.05 24.98
C LEU A 45 5.16 -4.24 25.47
N ASP A 46 6.33 -4.65 24.99
CA ASP A 46 7.60 -3.93 25.19
C ASP A 46 7.77 -2.73 24.23
N ASP A 47 8.90 -2.04 24.32
CA ASP A 47 9.18 -0.85 23.51
C ASP A 47 9.28 -1.15 22.01
N GLU A 48 9.74 -2.35 21.64
CA GLU A 48 9.82 -2.80 20.25
C GLU A 48 8.42 -2.96 19.66
N ALA A 49 7.51 -3.63 20.39
CA ALA A 49 6.12 -3.78 20.01
C ALA A 49 5.40 -2.43 19.88
N ARG A 50 5.58 -1.52 20.85
CA ARG A 50 4.99 -0.16 20.81
C ARG A 50 5.46 0.63 19.60
N SER A 51 6.75 0.53 19.30
CA SER A 51 7.36 1.19 18.15
C SER A 51 6.84 0.63 16.83
N ALA A 52 6.70 -0.70 16.72
CA ALA A 52 6.11 -1.35 15.55
C ALA A 52 4.65 -0.92 15.34
N ILE A 53 3.83 -0.96 16.39
CA ILE A 53 2.43 -0.51 16.36
C ILE A 53 2.33 0.92 15.83
N THR A 54 3.14 1.83 16.38
CA THR A 54 3.12 3.24 15.98
C THR A 54 3.51 3.43 14.52
N ARG A 55 4.55 2.73 14.05
CA ARG A 55 4.96 2.79 12.63
C ARG A 55 3.88 2.28 11.69
N VAL A 56 3.27 1.13 12.00
CA VAL A 56 2.21 0.52 11.18
C VAL A 56 0.98 1.43 11.12
N ILE A 57 0.54 1.97 12.27
CA ILE A 57 -0.56 2.94 12.34
C ILE A 57 -0.26 4.14 11.44
N ASN A 58 0.92 4.76 11.60
CA ASN A 58 1.28 5.93 10.80
C ASN A 58 1.29 5.61 9.30
N TYR A 59 1.81 4.45 8.90
CA TYR A 59 1.93 4.07 7.50
C TYR A 59 0.55 3.89 6.84
N PHE A 60 -0.31 3.04 7.41
CA PHE A 60 -1.62 2.76 6.81
C PHE A 60 -2.64 3.88 7.00
N SER A 61 -2.46 4.76 7.99
CA SER A 61 -3.30 5.97 8.13
C SER A 61 -2.85 7.15 7.25
N THR A 62 -1.72 7.07 6.55
CA THR A 62 -1.22 8.19 5.72
C THR A 62 -0.73 7.74 4.35
N SER A 63 0.36 6.98 4.30
CA SER A 63 1.05 6.61 3.06
C SER A 63 0.20 5.68 2.19
N ALA A 64 -0.50 4.72 2.81
CA ALA A 64 -1.41 3.83 2.09
C ALA A 64 -2.64 4.59 1.55
N VAL A 65 -3.18 5.55 2.32
CA VAL A 65 -4.28 6.41 1.85
C VAL A 65 -3.85 7.20 0.62
N HIS A 66 -2.70 7.87 0.67
CA HIS A 66 -2.20 8.61 -0.50
C HIS A 66 -1.93 7.71 -1.71
N HIS A 67 -1.55 6.46 -1.49
CA HIS A 67 -1.33 5.50 -2.56
C HIS A 67 -2.64 5.12 -3.26
N HIS A 68 -3.67 4.71 -2.51
CA HIS A 68 -4.99 4.45 -3.11
C HIS A 68 -5.56 5.71 -3.78
N GLU A 69 -5.29 6.91 -3.26
CA GLU A 69 -5.69 8.16 -3.91
C GLU A 69 -4.92 8.42 -5.22
N ASP A 70 -3.63 8.07 -5.31
CA ASP A 70 -2.87 8.15 -6.57
C ASP A 70 -3.49 7.24 -7.63
N GLU A 71 -3.95 6.07 -7.21
CA GLU A 71 -4.57 5.12 -8.10
C GLU A 71 -5.97 5.56 -8.51
N GLU A 72 -6.84 5.86 -7.55
CA GLU A 72 -8.24 6.13 -7.83
C GLU A 72 -8.50 7.48 -8.50
N GLN A 73 -7.71 8.51 -8.16
CA GLN A 73 -7.93 9.86 -8.68
C GLN A 73 -7.13 10.15 -9.95
N ASP A 74 -6.00 9.45 -10.18
CA ASP A 74 -5.10 9.77 -11.28
C ASP A 74 -4.84 8.56 -12.20
N LEU A 75 -4.34 7.43 -11.70
CA LEU A 75 -3.98 6.29 -12.56
C LEU A 75 -5.20 5.60 -13.20
N PHE A 76 -6.19 5.19 -12.41
CA PHE A 76 -7.36 4.46 -12.87
C PHE A 76 -8.15 5.25 -13.93
N PRO A 77 -8.39 6.58 -13.78
CA PRO A 77 -9.03 7.37 -14.83
C PRO A 77 -8.28 7.36 -16.18
N LEU A 78 -6.94 7.31 -16.18
CA LEU A 78 -6.15 7.25 -17.41
C LEU A 78 -6.29 5.89 -18.14
N LEU A 79 -6.54 4.82 -17.38
CA LEU A 79 -6.68 3.46 -17.90
C LEU A 79 -8.14 3.10 -18.22
N ASN A 80 -9.09 3.74 -17.55
CA ASN A 80 -10.50 3.48 -17.73
C ASN A 80 -10.95 3.85 -19.16
N GLY A 81 -11.72 2.95 -19.79
CA GLY A 81 -12.21 3.13 -21.16
C GLY A 81 -11.25 2.68 -22.26
N GLN A 82 -10.04 2.23 -21.93
CA GLN A 82 -9.12 1.62 -22.91
C GLN A 82 -9.56 0.22 -23.34
N SER A 83 -10.19 -0.55 -22.45
CA SER A 83 -10.81 -1.85 -22.76
C SER A 83 -11.82 -2.26 -21.69
N LEU A 84 -12.72 -3.19 -22.03
CA LEU A 84 -13.64 -3.79 -21.05
C LEU A 84 -12.88 -4.52 -19.92
N LYS A 85 -11.80 -5.23 -20.27
CA LYS A 85 -10.95 -5.92 -19.28
C LYS A 85 -10.40 -4.95 -18.23
N LEU A 86 -9.88 -3.80 -18.66
CA LEU A 86 -9.36 -2.78 -17.73
C LEU A 86 -10.48 -2.18 -16.87
N ALA A 87 -11.66 -1.94 -17.44
CA ALA A 87 -12.79 -1.42 -16.68
C ALA A 87 -13.24 -2.39 -15.57
N GLU A 88 -13.34 -3.69 -15.87
CA GLU A 88 -13.67 -4.74 -14.89
C GLU A 88 -12.60 -4.86 -13.80
N MET A 89 -11.32 -4.82 -14.19
CA MET A 89 -10.18 -4.84 -13.28
C MET A 89 -10.20 -3.66 -12.31
N ILE A 90 -10.34 -2.44 -12.82
CA ILE A 90 -10.42 -1.21 -12.02
C ILE A 90 -11.63 -1.26 -11.07
N PHE A 91 -12.77 -1.77 -11.54
CA PHE A 91 -13.94 -1.93 -10.67
C PHE A 91 -13.64 -2.86 -9.49
N LYS A 92 -13.02 -4.01 -9.75
CA LYS A 92 -12.59 -4.94 -8.69
C LYS A 92 -11.58 -4.30 -7.74
N LEU A 93 -10.55 -3.63 -8.24
CA LEU A 93 -9.53 -2.98 -7.39
C LEU A 93 -10.13 -1.93 -6.45
N LYS A 94 -11.11 -1.14 -6.92
CA LYS A 94 -11.85 -0.21 -6.06
C LYS A 94 -12.67 -0.90 -4.98
N GLN A 95 -13.24 -2.08 -5.27
CA GLN A 95 -13.91 -2.88 -4.25
C GLN A 95 -12.91 -3.44 -3.23
N ASP A 96 -11.74 -3.86 -3.70
CA ASP A 96 -10.65 -4.33 -2.83
C ASP A 96 -10.19 -3.20 -1.90
N HIS A 97 -9.98 -1.96 -2.39
CA HIS A 97 -9.68 -0.79 -1.55
C HIS A 97 -10.71 -0.57 -0.44
N GLN A 98 -12.00 -0.60 -0.78
CA GLN A 98 -13.07 -0.45 0.21
C GLN A 98 -13.05 -1.55 1.27
N GLN A 99 -12.66 -2.76 0.90
CA GLN A 99 -12.53 -3.88 1.83
C GLN A 99 -11.28 -3.74 2.71
N LEU A 100 -10.15 -3.33 2.12
CA LEU A 100 -8.91 -3.03 2.84
C LEU A 100 -9.11 -1.92 3.87
N ASP A 101 -9.87 -0.87 3.53
CA ASP A 101 -10.21 0.21 4.45
C ASP A 101 -11.02 -0.29 5.66
N LYS A 102 -11.97 -1.20 5.44
CA LYS A 102 -12.75 -1.80 6.54
C LYS A 102 -11.88 -2.66 7.45
N PHE A 103 -11.04 -3.52 6.87
CA PHE A 103 -10.09 -4.32 7.63
C PHE A 103 -9.10 -3.43 8.40
N TRP A 104 -8.64 -2.34 7.79
CA TRP A 104 -7.77 -1.38 8.45
C TRP A 104 -8.47 -0.68 9.62
N GLN A 105 -9.72 -0.24 9.47
CA GLN A 105 -10.46 0.41 10.55
C GLN A 105 -10.60 -0.53 11.76
N GLN A 106 -10.89 -1.80 11.53
CA GLN A 106 -10.97 -2.81 12.59
C GLN A 106 -9.60 -3.01 13.26
N LEU A 107 -8.56 -3.26 12.47
CA LEU A 107 -7.23 -3.53 13.00
C LEU A 107 -6.63 -2.30 13.70
N ALA A 108 -6.85 -1.09 13.18
CA ALA A 108 -6.40 0.15 13.80
C ALA A 108 -7.07 0.39 15.17
N ALA A 109 -8.31 -0.05 15.36
CA ALA A 109 -8.99 0.01 16.65
C ALA A 109 -8.29 -0.90 17.67
N ASP A 110 -7.96 -2.14 17.26
CA ASP A 110 -7.22 -3.09 18.09
C ASP A 110 -5.84 -2.53 18.47
N LEU A 111 -5.07 -2.06 17.48
CA LEU A 111 -3.73 -1.52 17.68
C LEU A 111 -3.70 -0.29 18.60
N LYS A 112 -4.75 0.55 18.57
CA LYS A 112 -4.89 1.69 19.49
C LYS A 112 -5.17 1.24 20.93
N GLN A 113 -5.81 0.09 21.12
CA GLN A 113 -5.99 -0.56 22.42
C GLN A 113 -4.79 -1.46 22.79
N SER A 114 -3.58 -1.05 22.41
CA SER A 114 -2.34 -1.84 22.55
C SER A 114 -2.15 -2.51 23.92
N ALA A 115 -2.55 -1.85 25.02
CA ALA A 115 -2.38 -2.36 26.39
C ALA A 115 -3.12 -3.68 26.67
N THR A 116 -4.25 -3.94 25.99
CA THR A 116 -5.06 -5.16 26.14
C THR A 116 -5.04 -6.00 24.85
N LEU A 117 -4.14 -5.69 23.92
CA LEU A 117 -4.10 -6.32 22.60
C LEU A 117 -3.80 -7.82 22.67
N VAL A 118 -3.00 -8.25 23.65
CA VAL A 118 -2.69 -9.66 23.89
C VAL A 118 -3.91 -10.46 24.35
N ASP A 119 -4.89 -9.80 24.97
CA ASP A 119 -6.12 -10.42 25.46
C ASP A 119 -7.23 -10.44 24.40
N ASN A 120 -7.01 -9.80 23.24
CA ASN A 120 -7.96 -9.79 22.14
C ASN A 120 -7.89 -11.09 21.34
N PRO A 121 -8.89 -11.99 21.42
CA PRO A 121 -8.86 -13.28 20.73
C PRO A 121 -8.94 -13.14 19.21
N ASP A 122 -9.44 -12.02 18.70
CA ASP A 122 -9.66 -11.81 17.26
C ASP A 122 -8.47 -11.13 16.58
N PHE A 123 -7.49 -10.63 17.34
CA PHE A 123 -6.38 -9.84 16.80
C PHE A 123 -5.57 -10.59 15.72
N GLU A 124 -5.21 -11.86 15.96
CA GLU A 124 -4.49 -12.68 14.98
C GLU A 124 -5.30 -12.87 13.70
N THR A 125 -6.62 -13.07 13.82
CA THR A 125 -7.53 -13.22 12.69
C THR A 125 -7.63 -11.91 11.89
N HIS A 126 -7.78 -10.77 12.56
CA HIS A 126 -7.81 -9.46 11.90
C HIS A 126 -6.51 -9.16 11.15
N VAL A 127 -5.35 -9.47 11.74
CA VAL A 127 -4.05 -9.35 11.07
C VAL A 127 -3.99 -10.24 9.83
N ALA A 128 -4.37 -11.51 9.94
CA ALA A 128 -4.32 -12.46 8.84
C ALA A 128 -5.23 -12.05 7.67
N GLN A 129 -6.46 -11.61 7.96
CA GLN A 129 -7.42 -11.12 6.96
C GLN A 129 -6.87 -9.90 6.21
N PHE A 130 -6.37 -8.92 6.96
CA PHE A 130 -5.81 -7.70 6.40
C PHE A 130 -4.59 -7.97 5.51
N CYS A 131 -3.63 -8.77 6.00
CA CYS A 131 -2.40 -9.07 5.28
C CYS A 131 -2.64 -9.94 4.05
N THR A 132 -3.58 -10.89 4.11
CA THR A 132 -3.96 -11.71 2.95
C THR A 132 -4.60 -10.85 1.86
N ALA A 133 -5.57 -10.00 2.23
CA ALA A 133 -6.24 -9.11 1.28
C ALA A 133 -5.26 -8.15 0.59
N TYR A 134 -4.31 -7.56 1.35
CA TYR A 134 -3.30 -6.69 0.74
C TYR A 134 -2.39 -7.44 -0.23
N ARG A 135 -1.96 -8.67 0.10
CA ARG A 135 -1.11 -9.48 -0.79
C ARG A 135 -1.81 -9.83 -2.10
N GLU A 136 -3.07 -10.24 -2.03
CA GLU A 136 -3.87 -10.57 -3.23
C GLU A 136 -4.10 -9.33 -4.10
N HIS A 137 -4.46 -8.21 -3.48
CA HIS A 137 -4.66 -6.93 -4.14
C HIS A 137 -3.38 -6.46 -4.86
N ILE A 138 -2.25 -6.43 -4.14
CA ILE A 138 -0.95 -6.02 -4.68
C ILE A 138 -0.48 -6.96 -5.81
N ASP A 139 -0.72 -8.27 -5.73
CA ASP A 139 -0.34 -9.20 -6.82
C ASP A 139 -1.07 -8.84 -8.12
N MET A 140 -2.38 -8.61 -8.03
CA MET A 140 -3.21 -8.24 -9.16
C MET A 140 -2.76 -6.91 -9.78
N GLU A 141 -2.52 -5.88 -8.97
CA GLU A 141 -2.05 -4.59 -9.47
C GLU A 141 -0.68 -4.68 -10.11
N ASN A 142 0.27 -5.34 -9.44
CA ASN A 142 1.64 -5.43 -9.93
C ASN A 142 1.75 -6.20 -11.25
N ARG A 143 1.06 -7.35 -11.34
CA ARG A 143 1.19 -8.29 -12.45
C ARG A 143 0.31 -7.94 -13.63
N GLU A 144 -0.86 -7.36 -13.37
CA GLU A 144 -1.80 -7.02 -14.44
C GLU A 144 -1.89 -5.51 -14.68
N LEU A 145 -2.35 -4.73 -13.70
CA LEU A 145 -2.68 -3.32 -13.93
C LEU A 145 -1.44 -2.49 -14.30
N LEU A 146 -0.40 -2.51 -13.46
CA LEU A 146 0.82 -1.72 -13.67
C LEU A 146 1.61 -2.20 -14.89
N PHE A 147 1.54 -3.49 -15.21
CA PHE A 147 2.11 -4.02 -16.45
C PHE A 147 1.40 -3.44 -17.67
N MET A 148 0.06 -3.38 -17.68
CA MET A 148 -0.68 -2.77 -18.78
C MET A 148 -0.44 -1.26 -18.86
N ALA A 149 -0.43 -0.55 -17.72
CA ALA A 149 -0.19 0.88 -17.64
C ALA A 149 1.16 1.28 -18.26
N GLN A 150 2.21 0.50 -18.00
CA GLN A 150 3.54 0.73 -18.56
C GLN A 150 3.56 0.72 -20.09
N HIS A 151 2.66 -0.01 -20.74
CA HIS A 151 2.60 -0.15 -22.20
C HIS A 151 1.55 0.75 -22.85
N SER A 152 0.59 1.27 -22.09
CA SER A 152 -0.52 2.07 -22.63
C SER A 152 -0.42 3.57 -22.37
N LEU A 153 0.30 3.99 -21.32
CA LEU A 153 0.43 5.39 -20.96
C LEU A 153 1.57 6.06 -21.72
N SER A 154 1.28 7.24 -22.28
CA SER A 154 2.31 8.10 -22.89
C SER A 154 3.22 8.72 -21.84
N SER A 155 4.43 9.13 -22.24
CA SER A 155 5.38 9.83 -21.35
C SER A 155 4.76 11.07 -20.69
N ARG A 156 3.89 11.80 -21.41
CA ARG A 156 3.19 12.97 -20.87
C ARG A 156 2.20 12.58 -19.77
N GLN A 157 1.43 11.51 -19.96
CA GLN A 157 0.49 11.03 -18.93
C GLN A 157 1.23 10.55 -17.67
N LEU A 158 2.39 9.90 -17.83
CA LEU A 158 3.24 9.50 -16.71
C LEU A 158 3.80 10.73 -15.97
N GLU A 159 4.25 11.75 -16.70
CA GLU A 159 4.71 13.00 -16.09
C GLU A 159 3.59 13.70 -15.30
N ASP A 160 2.39 13.81 -15.88
CA ASP A 160 1.22 14.40 -15.23
C ASP A 160 0.82 13.61 -13.96
N LEU A 161 0.85 12.27 -14.02
CA LEU A 161 0.63 11.40 -12.85
C LEU A 161 1.67 11.68 -11.76
N GLY A 162 2.96 11.71 -12.11
CA GLY A 162 4.03 12.01 -11.17
C GLY A 162 3.87 13.37 -10.49
N ARG A 163 3.44 14.40 -11.24
CA ARG A 163 3.13 15.74 -10.72
C ARG A 163 1.98 15.71 -9.71
N SER A 164 0.90 14.99 -10.00
CA SER A 164 -0.22 14.79 -9.06
C SER A 164 0.25 14.09 -7.77
N MET A 165 1.01 13.01 -7.91
CA MET A 165 1.56 12.25 -6.77
C MET A 165 2.44 13.13 -5.87
N ALA A 166 3.32 13.95 -6.46
CA ALA A 166 4.17 14.89 -5.73
C ALA A 166 3.35 15.95 -4.99
N LYS A 167 2.37 16.54 -5.69
CA LYS A 167 1.48 17.56 -5.12
C LYS A 167 0.70 17.05 -3.91
N ARG A 168 0.18 15.81 -3.97
CA ARG A 168 -0.55 15.18 -2.85
C ARG A 168 0.30 15.09 -1.58
N ARG A 169 1.62 14.95 -1.74
CA ARG A 169 2.60 14.88 -0.66
C ARG A 169 3.20 16.24 -0.30
N GLY A 170 2.73 17.33 -0.91
CA GLY A 170 3.19 18.69 -0.62
C GLY A 170 4.62 18.98 -1.08
N VAL A 171 5.15 18.21 -2.04
CA VAL A 171 6.52 18.36 -2.55
C VAL A 171 6.54 18.82 -4.00
N THR A 172 7.61 19.51 -4.38
CA THR A 172 7.81 19.98 -5.75
C THR A 172 8.22 18.82 -6.66
N PHE A 173 7.57 18.71 -7.82
CA PHE A 173 7.99 17.83 -8.90
C PHE A 173 9.19 18.46 -9.60
N ASN A 174 10.35 17.79 -9.55
CA ASN A 174 11.62 18.26 -10.12
C ASN A 174 12.08 17.35 -11.25
#